data_AF-A0A523IEA0-F1
#
_entry.id   AF-A0A523IEA0-F1
#
_cell.length_a   1.000
_cell.length_b   1.000
_cell.length_c   1.000
_cell.angle_alpha   90.00
_cell.angle_beta   90.00
_cell.angle_gamma   90.00
#
_symmetry.space_group_name_H-M   'P 1'
#
loop_
_entity.id
_entity.type
_entity.pdbx_description
1 polymer ?
#
loop_
_entity_poly.entity_id
_entity_poly.type
_entity_poly.pdbx_seq_one_letter_code
_entity_poly.pdbx_strand_id
1 'polypeptide(L)'
;MANKSGKAYGLTTLCPIVNEALGKQSFSALTRDRLEKLPIHEKSPLAKVPNTYLCRFFVLNDVFFEGKPANYEHLRSKYLVFTSNFHGDLDTYLRGMWQSAQQDVKDIWRFCVGFSKVNDADSFIDYIKKCQVKTTLFFNGSTDDPLHEQLKSLYLKQELSKFVYANQGKKPEDLQSAFKEFIERVQPTNLNGPTWRCGASTLESAVTHNEV
;
A
#
# COMPACT_ATOMS: atom_id res chain seq x y z
N MET A 1 -5.01 -20.66 2.02
CA MET A 1 -6.30 -19.93 2.12
C MET A 1 -6.44 -19.05 0.89
N ALA A 2 -7.66 -18.75 0.42
CA ALA A 2 -7.86 -18.02 -0.83
C ALA A 2 -7.27 -16.58 -0.85
N ASN A 3 -7.10 -15.98 0.33
CA ASN A 3 -6.57 -14.65 0.55
C ASN A 3 -5.08 -14.63 0.93
N LYS A 4 -4.35 -15.74 0.77
CA LYS A 4 -2.91 -15.82 1.03
C LYS A 4 -2.20 -16.44 -0.16
N SER A 5 -1.10 -15.83 -0.56
CA SER A 5 -0.16 -16.34 -1.56
C SER A 5 1.22 -16.24 -0.91
N GLY A 6 1.80 -17.39 -0.55
CA GLY A 6 3.01 -17.44 0.28
C GLY A 6 2.87 -16.64 1.58
N LYS A 7 3.71 -15.61 1.75
CA LYS A 7 3.68 -14.68 2.90
C LYS A 7 2.89 -13.41 2.62
N ALA A 8 2.39 -13.22 1.41
CA ALA A 8 1.52 -12.12 1.06
C ALA A 8 0.05 -12.39 1.46
N TYR A 9 -0.61 -11.36 1.95
CA TYR A 9 -2.03 -11.37 2.28
C TYR A 9 -2.79 -10.41 1.37
N GLY A 10 -3.88 -10.87 0.77
CA GLY A 10 -4.82 -10.08 -0.01
C GLY A 10 -6.05 -9.70 0.83
N LEU A 11 -6.24 -8.41 1.09
CA LEU A 11 -7.37 -7.86 1.82
C LEU A 11 -8.32 -7.13 0.87
N THR A 12 -9.61 -7.43 0.99
CA THR A 12 -10.70 -6.66 0.37
C THR A 12 -11.75 -6.39 1.43
N THR A 13 -12.14 -5.13 1.57
CA THR A 13 -13.18 -4.71 2.52
C THR A 13 -14.26 -3.93 1.81
N LEU A 14 -15.51 -4.14 2.22
CA LEU A 14 -16.66 -3.35 1.82
C LEU A 14 -17.24 -2.68 3.07
N CYS A 15 -16.86 -1.43 3.29
CA CYS A 15 -17.32 -0.64 4.43
C CYS A 15 -18.54 0.20 4.00
N PRO A 16 -19.78 -0.13 4.42
CA PRO A 16 -20.96 0.61 4.00
C PRO A 16 -20.89 2.06 4.51
N ILE A 17 -21.22 3.01 3.65
CA ILE A 17 -21.26 4.44 3.96
C ILE A 17 -22.67 4.78 4.46
N VAL A 18 -22.76 5.54 5.54
CA VAL A 18 -24.04 6.02 6.09
C VAL A 18 -24.76 6.84 5.01
N ASN A 19 -26.05 6.55 4.79
CA ASN A 19 -26.86 7.23 3.79
C ASN A 19 -27.39 8.57 4.31
N GLU A 20 -26.47 9.49 4.58
CA GLU A 20 -26.73 10.83 5.09
C GLU A 20 -25.95 11.89 4.29
N ALA A 21 -26.21 13.15 4.60
CA ALA A 21 -25.57 14.29 3.96
C ALA A 21 -25.20 15.38 4.98
N LEU A 22 -24.12 16.10 4.68
CA LEU A 22 -23.76 17.34 5.36
C LEU A 22 -24.11 18.50 4.43
N GLY A 23 -25.19 19.23 4.74
CA GLY A 23 -25.72 20.25 3.86
C GLY A 23 -26.14 19.68 2.51
N LYS A 24 -25.53 20.15 1.42
CA LYS A 24 -25.85 19.71 0.04
C LYS A 24 -25.02 18.50 -0.43
N GLN A 25 -24.07 18.02 0.36
CA GLN A 25 -23.17 16.94 -0.06
C GLN A 25 -23.46 15.65 0.71
N SER A 26 -23.76 14.57 -0.02
CA SER A 26 -23.87 13.24 0.59
C SER A 26 -22.53 12.80 1.18
N PHE A 27 -22.56 12.00 2.23
CA PHE A 27 -21.34 11.43 2.81
C PHE A 27 -20.51 10.64 1.80
N SER A 28 -21.15 9.92 0.88
CA SER A 28 -20.44 9.24 -0.22
C SER A 28 -19.68 10.20 -1.16
N ALA A 29 -20.21 11.41 -1.37
CA ALA A 29 -19.54 12.43 -2.17
C ALA A 29 -18.36 13.04 -1.40
N LEU A 30 -18.53 13.30 -0.10
CA LEU A 30 -17.45 13.78 0.76
C LEU A 30 -16.32 12.76 0.89
N THR A 31 -16.64 11.47 1.01
CA THR A 31 -15.64 10.38 1.01
C THR A 31 -14.88 10.38 -0.32
N ARG A 32 -15.57 10.46 -1.47
CA ARG A 32 -14.92 10.51 -2.79
C ARG A 32 -13.99 11.72 -2.93
N ASP A 33 -14.47 12.91 -2.59
CA ASP A 33 -13.67 14.15 -2.62
C ASP A 33 -12.41 14.04 -1.75
N ARG A 34 -12.52 13.40 -0.57
CA ARG A 34 -11.35 13.12 0.28
C ARG A 34 -10.38 12.17 -0.39
N LEU A 35 -10.86 11.07 -0.97
CA LEU A 35 -10.01 10.08 -1.64
C LEU A 35 -9.26 10.68 -2.83
N GLU A 36 -9.92 11.53 -3.62
CA GLU A 36 -9.31 12.24 -4.76
C GLU A 36 -8.23 13.23 -4.33
N LYS A 37 -8.36 13.81 -3.13
CA LYS A 37 -7.40 14.77 -2.56
C LYS A 37 -6.29 14.11 -1.75
N LEU A 38 -6.28 12.77 -1.64
CA LEU A 38 -5.20 12.10 -0.92
C LEU A 38 -3.86 12.42 -1.60
N PRO A 39 -2.83 12.78 -0.82
CA PRO A 39 -1.50 12.95 -1.39
C PRO A 39 -1.03 11.62 -1.99
N ILE A 40 -0.26 11.73 -3.07
CA ILE A 40 0.29 10.58 -3.80
C ILE A 40 1.77 10.37 -3.47
N HIS A 41 2.31 9.25 -3.95
CA HIS A 41 3.73 8.90 -3.81
C HIS A 41 4.20 8.86 -2.35
N GLU A 42 5.35 9.46 -2.03
CA GLU A 42 5.97 9.46 -0.71
C GLU A 42 5.12 10.18 0.34
N LYS A 43 4.24 11.08 -0.12
CA LYS A 43 3.33 11.82 0.75
C LYS A 43 2.05 11.05 1.05
N SER A 44 1.79 9.94 0.36
CA SER A 44 0.62 9.10 0.61
C SER A 44 0.61 8.61 2.06
N PRO A 45 -0.55 8.63 2.74
CA PRO A 45 -0.63 8.07 4.08
C PRO A 45 -0.31 6.57 4.11
N LEU A 46 -0.54 5.87 3.01
CA LEU A 46 -0.27 4.44 2.89
C LEU A 46 1.21 4.13 2.60
N ALA A 47 2.01 5.12 2.19
CA ALA A 47 3.46 4.97 2.10
C ALA A 47 4.11 4.82 3.49
N LYS A 48 3.44 5.29 4.54
CA LYS A 48 3.87 5.15 5.95
C LYS A 48 3.50 3.79 6.54
N VAL A 49 2.53 3.09 5.94
CA VAL A 49 2.01 1.84 6.46
C VAL A 49 2.98 0.71 6.15
N PRO A 50 3.55 0.03 7.17
CA PRO A 50 4.58 -0.95 6.97
C PRO A 50 4.07 -2.14 6.15
N ASN A 51 4.96 -2.73 5.37
CA ASN A 51 4.69 -3.95 4.60
C ASN A 51 3.60 -3.86 3.52
N THR A 52 3.10 -2.66 3.21
CA THR A 52 2.16 -2.43 2.10
C THR A 52 2.88 -2.62 0.76
N TYR A 53 2.44 -3.59 -0.05
CA TYR A 53 2.91 -3.72 -1.44
C TYR A 53 2.09 -2.85 -2.38
N LEU A 54 0.76 -2.94 -2.22
CA LEU A 54 -0.21 -2.22 -3.03
C LEU A 54 -1.45 -1.99 -2.18
N CYS A 55 -2.08 -0.84 -2.35
CA CYS A 55 -3.41 -0.60 -1.81
C CYS A 55 -4.22 0.34 -2.72
N ARG A 56 -5.53 0.27 -2.62
CA ARG A 56 -6.46 1.13 -3.37
C ARG A 56 -7.71 1.41 -2.55
N PHE A 57 -8.19 2.64 -2.69
CA PHE A 57 -9.49 3.07 -2.22
C PHE A 57 -10.37 3.48 -3.39
N PHE A 58 -11.67 3.20 -3.29
CA PHE A 58 -12.69 3.79 -4.15
C PHE A 58 -14.06 3.71 -3.49
N VAL A 59 -15.00 4.53 -3.96
CA VAL A 59 -16.41 4.44 -3.55
C VAL A 59 -17.18 3.66 -4.61
N LEU A 60 -17.66 2.48 -4.25
CA LEU A 60 -18.56 1.67 -5.05
C LEU A 60 -20.00 2.14 -4.81
N ASN A 61 -20.61 2.74 -5.84
CA ASN A 61 -21.98 3.26 -5.72
C ASN A 61 -23.02 2.16 -5.84
N ASP A 62 -22.85 1.27 -6.82
CA ASP A 62 -23.74 0.16 -7.12
C ASP A 62 -22.98 -0.90 -7.93
N VAL A 63 -23.57 -2.07 -8.12
CA VAL A 63 -23.06 -3.09 -9.05
C VAL A 63 -23.52 -2.81 -10.47
N PHE A 64 -22.64 -3.11 -11.44
CA PHE A 64 -23.00 -3.08 -12.85
C PHE A 64 -23.58 -4.42 -13.26
N PHE A 65 -24.50 -4.38 -14.21
CA PHE A 65 -25.20 -5.54 -14.74
C PHE A 65 -24.39 -6.20 -15.87
N GLU A 66 -24.15 -7.51 -15.78
CA GLU A 66 -23.39 -8.29 -16.76
C GLU A 66 -24.21 -9.51 -17.27
N GLY A 67 -25.18 -9.29 -18.17
CA GLY A 67 -25.73 -10.34 -19.05
C GLY A 67 -27.19 -10.81 -18.81
N LYS A 68 -27.79 -11.49 -19.80
CA LYS A 68 -29.16 -12.05 -19.73
C LYS A 68 -29.16 -13.43 -19.02
N PRO A 69 -30.23 -13.82 -18.28
CA PRO A 69 -31.48 -13.10 -17.99
C PRO A 69 -31.36 -12.08 -16.85
N ALA A 70 -32.12 -10.99 -16.95
CA ALA A 70 -31.91 -9.77 -16.17
C ALA A 70 -32.54 -9.81 -14.77
N ASN A 71 -31.73 -10.08 -13.75
CA ASN A 71 -32.03 -9.67 -12.38
C ASN A 71 -31.13 -8.47 -12.04
N TYR A 72 -31.72 -7.29 -11.92
CA TYR A 72 -31.02 -6.10 -11.46
C TYR A 72 -30.81 -6.24 -9.95
N GLU A 73 -29.57 -6.51 -9.55
CA GLU A 73 -29.17 -6.45 -8.16
C GLU A 73 -28.70 -5.02 -7.85
N HIS A 74 -29.13 -4.51 -6.71
CA HIS A 74 -28.72 -3.21 -6.21
C HIS A 74 -28.06 -3.36 -4.85
N LEU A 75 -26.98 -2.63 -4.64
CA LEU A 75 -26.34 -2.53 -3.35
C LEU A 75 -27.25 -1.80 -2.35
N ARG A 76 -27.31 -2.30 -1.12
CA ARG A 76 -28.09 -1.69 -0.02
C ARG A 76 -27.48 -0.38 0.50
N SER A 77 -26.24 -0.09 0.13
CA SER A 77 -25.48 1.09 0.54
C SER A 77 -24.43 1.38 -0.53
N LYS A 78 -23.87 2.58 -0.49
CA LYS A 78 -22.61 2.87 -1.19
C LYS A 78 -21.48 2.42 -0.30
N TYR A 79 -20.46 1.78 -0.86
CA TYR A 79 -19.39 1.20 -0.05
C TYR A 79 -18.08 1.95 -0.29
N LEU A 80 -17.39 2.26 0.81
CA LEU A 80 -15.95 2.51 0.75
C LEU A 80 -15.28 1.14 0.58
N VAL A 81 -14.64 0.96 -0.57
CA VAL A 81 -13.86 -0.23 -0.86
C VAL A 81 -12.40 0.06 -0.57
N PHE A 82 -11.80 -0.78 0.27
CA PHE A 82 -10.36 -0.79 0.47
C PHE A 82 -9.81 -2.16 0.09
N THR A 83 -8.88 -2.18 -0.85
CA THR A 83 -8.10 -3.36 -1.21
C THR A 83 -6.64 -3.15 -0.90
N SER A 84 -5.96 -4.20 -0.44
CA SER A 84 -4.54 -4.13 -0.11
C SER A 84 -3.87 -5.48 -0.23
N ASN A 85 -2.62 -5.47 -0.70
CA ASN A 85 -1.71 -6.59 -0.65
C ASN A 85 -0.53 -6.20 0.23
N PHE A 86 -0.16 -7.07 1.18
CA PHE A 86 0.90 -6.77 2.13
C PHE A 86 1.61 -8.04 2.61
N HIS A 87 2.82 -7.87 3.14
CA HIS A 87 3.56 -8.94 3.80
C HIS A 87 3.01 -9.22 5.21
N GLY A 88 2.82 -10.49 5.56
CA GLY A 88 2.53 -10.92 6.93
C GLY A 88 1.05 -11.17 7.20
N ASP A 89 0.62 -10.99 8.45
CA ASP A 89 -0.74 -11.25 8.90
C ASP A 89 -1.59 -9.97 9.00
N LEU A 90 -2.91 -10.16 8.97
CA LEU A 90 -3.89 -9.09 8.94
C LEU A 90 -3.83 -8.18 10.18
N ASP A 91 -3.71 -8.76 11.36
CA ASP A 91 -3.82 -8.02 12.62
C ASP A 91 -2.59 -7.15 12.83
N THR A 92 -1.39 -7.69 12.56
CA THR A 92 -0.13 -6.93 12.60
C THR A 92 -0.16 -5.79 11.58
N TYR A 93 -0.63 -6.04 10.35
CA TYR A 93 -0.72 -5.03 9.31
C TYR A 93 -1.66 -3.87 9.69
N LEU A 94 -2.87 -4.19 10.14
CA LEU A 94 -3.86 -3.17 10.54
C LEU A 94 -3.44 -2.40 11.78
N ARG A 95 -2.74 -3.04 12.73
CA ARG A 95 -2.13 -2.34 13.87
C ARG A 95 -1.07 -1.35 13.40
N GLY A 96 -0.18 -1.77 12.50
CA GLY A 96 0.83 -0.89 11.89
C GLY A 96 0.20 0.27 11.11
N MET A 97 -0.90 0.01 10.40
CA MET A 97 -1.68 1.05 9.72
C MET A 97 -2.24 2.08 10.70
N TRP A 98 -2.85 1.62 11.79
CA TRP A 98 -3.36 2.51 12.83
C TRP A 98 -2.24 3.35 13.45
N GLN A 99 -1.12 2.74 13.82
CA GLN A 99 0.00 3.44 14.44
C GLN A 99 0.65 4.48 13.52
N SER A 100 0.71 4.20 12.22
CA SER A 100 1.45 5.03 11.25
C SER A 100 0.58 6.10 10.57
N ALA A 101 -0.74 5.88 10.52
CA ALA A 101 -1.67 6.69 9.73
C ALA A 101 -3.03 6.89 10.43
N GLN A 102 -3.07 6.95 11.77
CA GLN A 102 -4.31 7.00 12.55
C GLN A 102 -5.30 8.09 12.07
N GLN A 103 -4.81 9.31 11.88
CA GLN A 103 -5.68 10.42 11.48
C GLN A 103 -6.26 10.21 10.08
N ASP A 104 -5.46 9.69 9.15
CA ASP A 104 -5.93 9.36 7.80
C ASP A 104 -6.95 8.22 7.82
N VAL A 105 -6.73 7.18 8.63
CA VAL A 105 -7.71 6.11 8.86
C VAL A 105 -9.03 6.70 9.38
N LYS A 106 -8.97 7.58 10.38
CA LYS A 106 -10.18 8.23 10.91
C LYS A 106 -10.87 9.07 9.85
N ASP A 107 -10.13 9.88 9.09
CA ASP A 107 -10.69 10.77 8.09
C ASP A 107 -11.32 10.02 6.90
N ILE A 108 -10.72 8.92 6.47
CA ILE A 108 -11.19 8.12 5.33
C ILE A 108 -12.47 7.35 5.71
N TRP A 109 -12.52 6.75 6.90
CA TRP A 109 -13.65 5.89 7.31
C TRP A 109 -14.73 6.59 8.14
N ARG A 110 -14.58 7.87 8.51
CA ARG A 110 -15.51 8.58 9.43
C ARG A 110 -17.00 8.49 9.08
N PHE A 111 -17.34 8.34 7.80
CA PHE A 111 -18.73 8.24 7.34
C PHE A 111 -19.21 6.80 7.14
N CYS A 112 -18.40 5.80 7.45
CA CYS A 112 -18.79 4.41 7.36
C CYS A 112 -19.61 3.96 8.57
N VAL A 113 -20.62 3.12 8.33
CA VAL A 113 -21.51 2.59 9.36
C VAL A 113 -20.69 1.85 10.40
N GLY A 114 -20.89 2.18 11.68
CA GLY A 114 -20.24 1.54 12.82
C GLY A 114 -18.81 2.01 13.11
N PHE A 115 -18.20 2.82 12.23
CA PHE A 115 -16.82 3.30 12.43
C PHE A 115 -16.70 4.28 13.61
N SER A 116 -17.78 4.97 13.99
CA SER A 116 -17.80 5.85 15.18
C SER A 116 -17.46 5.14 16.50
N LYS A 117 -17.45 3.81 16.52
CA LYS A 117 -17.05 2.99 17.68
C LYS A 117 -15.56 2.64 17.69
N VAL A 118 -14.81 2.99 16.64
CA VAL A 118 -13.37 2.70 16.50
C VAL A 118 -12.56 3.79 17.15
N ASN A 119 -11.86 3.45 18.24
CA ASN A 119 -11.10 4.41 19.05
C ASN A 119 -9.61 4.06 19.19
N ASP A 120 -9.24 2.83 18.82
CA ASP A 120 -7.90 2.27 18.96
C ASP A 120 -7.63 1.22 17.86
N ALA A 121 -6.42 0.65 17.87
CA ALA A 121 -6.01 -0.34 16.88
C ALA A 121 -6.85 -1.62 16.95
N ASP A 122 -7.26 -2.06 18.14
CA ASP A 122 -7.98 -3.33 18.33
C ASP A 122 -9.41 -3.22 17.79
N SER A 123 -10.11 -2.14 18.15
CA SER A 123 -11.43 -1.81 17.59
C SER A 123 -11.39 -1.58 16.08
N PHE A 124 -10.28 -1.06 15.53
CA PHE A 124 -10.08 -0.94 14.08
C PHE A 124 -9.92 -2.30 13.40
N ILE A 125 -9.12 -3.20 13.97
CA ILE A 125 -8.96 -4.57 13.48
C ILE A 125 -10.31 -5.29 13.46
N ASP A 126 -11.07 -5.22 14.56
CA ASP A 126 -12.39 -5.84 14.67
C ASP A 126 -13.38 -5.26 13.66
N TYR A 127 -13.32 -3.94 13.43
CA TYR A 127 -14.14 -3.26 12.44
C TYR A 127 -13.82 -3.75 11.02
N ILE A 128 -12.54 -3.82 10.66
CA ILE A 128 -12.10 -4.26 9.33
C ILE A 128 -12.47 -5.72 9.08
N LYS A 129 -12.30 -6.60 10.07
CA LYS A 129 -12.72 -8.02 9.97
C LYS A 129 -14.21 -8.17 9.69
N LYS A 130 -15.06 -7.31 10.26
CA LYS A 130 -16.52 -7.28 9.99
C LYS A 130 -16.84 -6.81 8.57
N CYS A 131 -16.01 -5.94 8.00
CA CYS A 131 -16.19 -5.42 6.64
C CYS A 131 -15.49 -6.29 5.58
N GLN A 132 -14.67 -7.25 6.00
CA GLN A 132 -13.87 -8.06 5.09
C GLN A 132 -14.74 -9.02 4.29
N VAL A 133 -14.56 -9.01 2.97
CA VAL A 133 -15.08 -10.04 2.09
C VAL A 133 -13.97 -11.04 1.77
N LYS A 134 -14.35 -12.31 1.56
CA LYS A 134 -13.39 -13.36 1.21
C LYS A 134 -12.72 -13.01 -0.12
N THR A 135 -11.46 -12.59 -0.07
CA THR A 135 -10.65 -12.31 -1.26
C THR A 135 -10.23 -13.65 -1.87
N THR A 136 -10.66 -13.89 -3.12
CA THR A 136 -10.44 -15.16 -3.82
C THR A 136 -9.35 -15.09 -4.88
N LEU A 137 -9.20 -13.92 -5.52
CA LEU A 137 -8.19 -13.65 -6.53
C LEU A 137 -7.62 -12.26 -6.25
N PHE A 138 -6.32 -12.20 -6.01
CA PHE A 138 -5.59 -10.94 -5.91
C PHE A 138 -4.24 -11.08 -6.60
N PHE A 139 -3.76 -9.98 -7.17
CA PHE A 139 -2.46 -9.96 -7.82
C PHE A 139 -1.36 -9.82 -6.77
N ASN A 140 -0.53 -10.86 -6.59
CA ASN A 140 0.68 -10.76 -5.78
C ASN A 140 1.89 -10.52 -6.70
N GLY A 141 2.37 -9.28 -6.76
CA GLY A 141 3.56 -8.91 -7.54
C GLY A 141 4.88 -9.03 -6.78
N SER A 142 4.87 -9.58 -5.57
CA SER A 142 6.04 -9.70 -4.68
C SER A 142 6.59 -11.13 -4.64
N THR A 143 7.87 -11.26 -4.29
CA THR A 143 8.62 -12.52 -4.11
C THR A 143 8.41 -13.18 -2.75
N ASP A 144 7.35 -12.85 -2.02
CA ASP A 144 7.09 -13.23 -0.61
C ASP A 144 7.97 -12.54 0.45
N ASP A 145 8.92 -11.69 0.04
CA ASP A 145 9.83 -11.03 0.99
C ASP A 145 9.20 -9.77 1.62
N PRO A 146 9.58 -9.38 2.85
CA PRO A 146 9.13 -8.12 3.44
C PRO A 146 9.41 -6.89 2.57
N LEU A 147 8.64 -5.80 2.76
CA LEU A 147 8.74 -4.61 1.92
C LEU A 147 10.16 -4.02 1.91
N HIS A 148 10.84 -3.99 3.06
CA HIS A 148 12.18 -3.40 3.16
C HIS A 148 13.24 -4.19 2.35
N GLU A 149 13.13 -5.52 2.27
CA GLU A 149 13.99 -6.34 1.42
C GLU A 149 13.72 -6.12 -0.07
N GLN A 150 12.45 -5.97 -0.44
CA GLN A 150 12.08 -5.65 -1.83
C GLN A 150 12.59 -4.27 -2.26
N LEU A 151 12.46 -3.27 -1.40
CA LEU A 151 12.98 -1.92 -1.65
C LEU A 151 14.51 -1.93 -1.78
N LYS A 152 15.20 -2.73 -0.96
CA LYS A 152 16.66 -2.90 -1.09
C LYS A 152 17.03 -3.60 -2.40
N SER A 153 16.30 -4.65 -2.77
CA SER A 153 16.54 -5.38 -4.01
C SER A 153 16.31 -4.50 -5.24
N LEU A 154 15.27 -3.65 -5.22
CA LEU A 154 15.02 -2.67 -6.27
C LEU A 154 16.15 -1.64 -6.38
N TYR A 155 16.63 -1.13 -5.24
CA TYR A 155 17.78 -0.23 -5.18
C TYR A 155 19.02 -0.86 -5.81
N LEU A 156 19.39 -2.06 -5.35
CA LEU A 156 20.58 -2.76 -5.84
C LEU A 156 20.49 -3.09 -7.33
N LYS A 157 19.32 -3.50 -7.82
CA LYS A 157 19.11 -3.76 -9.26
C LYS A 157 19.42 -2.53 -10.11
N GLN A 158 18.92 -1.36 -9.69
CA GLN A 158 19.14 -0.11 -10.43
C GLN A 158 20.59 0.36 -10.34
N GLU A 159 21.17 0.35 -9.13
CA GLU A 159 22.55 0.80 -8.92
C GLU A 159 23.56 -0.11 -9.61
N LEU A 160 23.33 -1.43 -9.62
CA LEU A 160 24.15 -2.37 -10.37
C LEU A 160 24.03 -2.11 -11.88
N SER A 161 22.84 -1.80 -12.39
CA SER A 161 22.66 -1.46 -13.81
C SER A 161 23.44 -0.21 -14.20
N LYS A 162 23.42 0.83 -13.37
CA LYS A 162 24.22 2.06 -13.57
C LYS A 162 25.72 1.76 -13.50
N PHE A 163 26.15 0.95 -12.52
CA PHE A 163 27.54 0.54 -12.38
C PHE A 163 28.04 -0.21 -13.62
N VAL A 164 27.29 -1.21 -14.09
CA VAL A 164 27.65 -2.00 -15.27
C VAL A 164 27.80 -1.09 -16.48
N TYR A 165 26.86 -0.17 -16.69
CA TYR A 165 26.92 0.79 -17.80
C TYR A 165 28.16 1.69 -17.74
N ALA A 166 28.48 2.25 -16.57
CA ALA A 166 29.59 3.18 -16.39
C ALA A 166 30.99 2.53 -16.44
N ASN A 167 31.08 1.20 -16.35
CA ASN A 167 32.35 0.48 -16.24
C ASN A 167 32.62 -0.48 -17.42
N GLN A 168 31.85 -0.40 -18.50
CA GLN A 168 32.11 -1.20 -19.71
C GLN A 168 33.47 -0.87 -20.32
N GLY A 169 34.23 -1.91 -20.70
CA GLY A 169 35.52 -1.75 -21.38
C GLY A 169 36.69 -1.29 -20.49
N LYS A 170 36.48 -1.13 -19.17
CA LYS A 170 37.58 -0.83 -18.24
C LYS A 170 38.53 -2.02 -18.08
N LYS A 171 39.78 -1.72 -17.72
CA LYS A 171 40.77 -2.76 -17.39
C LYS A 171 40.36 -3.51 -16.11
N PRO A 172 40.82 -4.76 -15.93
CA PRO A 172 40.49 -5.55 -14.75
C PRO A 172 40.84 -4.87 -13.42
N GLU A 173 41.98 -4.17 -13.32
CA GLU A 173 42.38 -3.51 -12.07
C GLU A 173 41.43 -2.35 -11.73
N ASP A 174 41.10 -1.52 -12.73
CA ASP A 174 40.18 -0.39 -12.58
C ASP A 174 38.76 -0.86 -12.22
N LEU A 175 38.31 -1.96 -12.83
CA LEU A 175 37.00 -2.55 -12.55
C LEU A 175 36.94 -3.11 -11.13
N GLN A 176 38.00 -3.78 -10.66
CA GLN A 176 38.05 -4.32 -9.31
C GLN A 176 38.00 -3.20 -8.26
N SER A 177 38.75 -2.10 -8.47
CA SER A 177 38.72 -0.94 -7.58
C SER A 177 37.32 -0.32 -7.53
N ALA A 178 36.74 -0.04 -8.70
CA ALA A 178 35.40 0.55 -8.79
C ALA A 178 34.31 -0.34 -8.16
N PHE A 179 34.44 -1.67 -8.24
CA PHE A 179 33.50 -2.58 -7.61
C PHE A 179 33.56 -2.54 -6.08
N LYS A 180 34.75 -2.39 -5.48
CA LYS A 180 34.89 -2.24 -4.02
C LYS A 180 34.20 -0.97 -3.53
N GLU A 181 34.47 0.16 -4.19
CA GLU A 181 33.82 1.45 -3.92
C GLU A 181 32.29 1.36 -4.10
N PHE A 182 31.83 0.65 -5.14
CA PHE A 182 30.41 0.40 -5.36
C PHE A 182 29.78 -0.34 -4.18
N ILE A 183 30.38 -1.42 -3.69
CA ILE A 183 29.85 -2.22 -2.58
C ILE A 183 29.80 -1.39 -1.29
N GLU A 184 30.85 -0.62 -0.99
CA GLU A 184 30.88 0.27 0.18
C GLU A 184 29.79 1.33 0.12
N ARG A 185 29.52 1.88 -1.07
CA ARG A 185 28.47 2.88 -1.28
C ARG A 185 27.07 2.30 -1.18
N VAL A 186 26.80 1.14 -1.80
CA VAL A 186 25.44 0.58 -1.88
C VAL A 186 25.07 -0.30 -0.68
N GLN A 187 26.05 -0.76 0.09
CA GLN A 187 25.88 -1.53 1.33
C GLN A 187 24.84 -2.65 1.17
N PRO A 188 25.08 -3.68 0.35
CA PRO A 188 24.03 -4.60 -0.10
C PRO A 188 23.32 -5.35 1.04
N THR A 189 24.00 -5.58 2.16
CA THR A 189 23.46 -6.26 3.35
C THR A 189 22.75 -5.32 4.32
N ASN A 190 22.91 -3.99 4.19
CA ASN A 190 22.22 -3.02 5.02
C ASN A 190 20.83 -2.74 4.43
N LEU A 191 19.80 -3.33 5.04
CA LEU A 191 18.41 -3.16 4.60
C LEU A 191 17.83 -1.79 4.97
N ASN A 192 18.42 -1.10 5.96
CA ASN A 192 17.94 0.19 6.45
C ASN A 192 18.55 1.38 5.70
N GLY A 193 19.60 1.17 4.90
CA GLY A 193 20.17 2.20 4.03
C GLY A 193 21.35 1.71 3.18
N PRO A 194 21.71 2.42 2.10
CA PRO A 194 20.82 3.16 1.22
C PRO A 194 19.81 2.21 0.55
N THR A 195 18.56 2.63 0.44
CA THR A 195 17.45 1.83 -0.12
C THR A 195 16.37 2.72 -0.71
N TRP A 196 15.42 2.14 -1.45
CA TRP A 196 14.24 2.87 -1.94
C TRP A 196 13.34 3.31 -0.77
N ARG A 197 12.87 4.56 -0.80
CA ARG A 197 11.84 5.08 0.10
C ARG A 197 10.47 4.54 -0.32
N CYS A 198 9.62 4.24 0.66
CA CYS A 198 8.24 3.84 0.41
C CYS A 198 7.49 4.93 -0.36
N GLY A 199 6.73 4.52 -1.39
CA GLY A 199 5.95 5.44 -2.22
C GLY A 199 6.78 6.27 -3.20
N ALA A 200 8.11 6.12 -3.24
CA ALA A 200 8.93 6.87 -4.17
C ALA A 200 8.60 6.54 -5.63
N SER A 201 8.54 7.58 -6.46
CA SER A 201 8.23 7.46 -7.89
C SER A 201 9.36 7.95 -8.80
N THR A 202 10.38 8.59 -8.22
CA THR A 202 11.53 9.13 -8.96
C THR A 202 12.84 8.69 -8.32
N LEU A 203 13.91 8.64 -9.11
CA LEU A 203 15.25 8.28 -8.62
C LEU A 203 15.83 9.31 -7.64
N GLU A 204 15.44 10.58 -7.79
CA GLU A 204 15.89 11.70 -6.95
C GLU A 204 15.29 11.65 -5.54
N SER A 205 14.05 11.14 -5.43
CA SER A 205 13.36 10.93 -4.14
C SER A 205 13.54 9.51 -3.59
N ALA A 206 14.14 8.60 -4.36
CA ALA A 206 14.19 7.18 -4.04
C ALA A 206 15.13 6.85 -2.88
N VAL A 207 16.31 7.49 -2.79
CA VAL A 207 17.37 6.95 -1.92
C VAL A 207 17.36 7.65 -0.56
N THR A 208 17.41 6.87 0.51
CA THR A 208 17.88 7.37 1.81
C THR A 208 19.36 7.73 1.69
N HIS A 209 19.65 8.98 1.37
CA HIS A 209 20.97 9.53 1.59
C HIS A 209 21.18 9.58 3.12
N ASN A 210 22.22 8.93 3.61
CA ASN A 210 22.69 9.21 4.96
C ASN A 210 23.03 10.70 4.96
N GLU A 211 22.28 11.50 5.74
CA GLU A 211 22.70 12.85 6.07
C GLU A 211 24.05 12.73 6.77
N VAL A 212 25.05 13.42 6.20
CA VAL A 212 26.37 13.60 6.82
C VAL A 212 26.25 14.67 7.89
#